data_AF-A0A956CGQ9-F1
#
_entry.id   AF-A0A956CGQ9-F1
#
_cell.length_a   1.000
_cell.length_b   1.000
_cell.length_c   1.000
_cell.angle_alpha   90.00
_cell.angle_beta   90.00
_cell.angle_gamma   90.00
#
_symmetry.space_group_name_H-M   'P 1'
#
loop_
_entity.id
_entity.type
_entity.pdbx_description
1 polymer ?
#
loop_
_entity_poly.entity_id
_entity_poly.type
_entity_poly.pdbx_seq_one_letter_code
_entity_poly.pdbx_strand_id
1 'polypeptide(L)'
;QVLSPAKVDKYVVRVTIEHWKTGTDGEGVEISLDGGRPRRLTGGTIPLRDLVTAGQELSPGAHFLSAAAIRSDGTIARAPKPTSLAPWALIRFWVGARGEREDPGPKVIVLQPQGTYNGEASANGAFVDCLPFYAAVGRDAELRVRVRGAGRKGERVLSSWQPLALRELPSGDFTVECALVKGDAVIAQDQATITVNRDAPVKSD
;
A
#
# COMPACT_ATOMS: atom_id res chain seq x y z
N GLN A 1 16.25 -2.04 -13.01
CA GLN A 1 17.47 -2.67 -12.45
C GLN A 1 17.34 -4.18 -12.54
N VAL A 2 18.42 -4.93 -12.73
CA VAL A 2 18.41 -6.40 -12.76
C VAL A 2 19.25 -6.92 -11.59
N LEU A 3 18.69 -7.81 -10.78
CA LEU A 3 19.31 -8.40 -9.60
C LEU A 3 19.69 -9.85 -9.91
N SER A 4 20.84 -10.28 -9.40
CA SER A 4 21.23 -11.68 -9.48
C SER A 4 20.42 -12.51 -8.47
N PRO A 5 19.75 -13.61 -8.87
CA PRO A 5 19.00 -14.47 -7.95
C PRO A 5 19.87 -15.00 -6.80
N ALA A 6 21.11 -15.42 -7.11
CA ALA A 6 22.07 -15.94 -6.14
C ALA A 6 22.56 -14.89 -5.12
N LYS A 7 22.22 -13.62 -5.29
CA LYS A 7 22.62 -12.52 -4.41
C LYS A 7 21.45 -11.70 -3.90
N VAL A 8 20.21 -12.14 -4.13
CA VAL A 8 18.99 -11.35 -3.83
C VAL A 8 18.96 -10.90 -2.36
N ASP A 9 19.36 -11.78 -1.44
CA ASP A 9 19.41 -11.52 0.00
C ASP A 9 20.49 -10.54 0.44
N LYS A 10 21.42 -10.19 -0.46
CA LYS A 10 22.50 -9.22 -0.21
C LYS A 10 22.14 -7.80 -0.66
N TYR A 11 21.04 -7.64 -1.40
CA TYR A 11 20.61 -6.31 -1.83
C TYR A 11 19.91 -5.57 -0.70
N VAL A 12 20.17 -4.28 -0.64
CA VAL A 12 19.48 -3.35 0.24
C VAL A 12 18.73 -2.34 -0.59
N VAL A 13 17.59 -1.91 -0.06
CA VAL A 13 16.83 -0.79 -0.60
C VAL A 13 17.24 0.45 0.16
N ARG A 14 17.72 1.46 -0.56
CA ARG A 14 18.09 2.76 0.00
C ARG A 14 16.96 3.75 -0.22
N VAL A 15 16.50 4.38 0.85
CA VAL A 15 15.47 5.41 0.81
C VAL A 15 16.09 6.73 1.28
N THR A 16 16.15 7.69 0.37
CA THR A 16 16.52 9.08 0.68
C THR A 16 15.23 9.86 0.87
N ILE A 17 15.11 10.53 2.02
CA ILE A 17 13.95 11.33 2.39
C ILE A 17 14.41 12.78 2.47
N GLU A 18 13.83 13.62 1.63
CA GLU A 18 14.11 15.05 1.57
C GLU A 18 12.81 15.82 1.78
N HIS A 19 12.87 16.92 2.52
CA HIS A 19 11.72 17.82 2.75
C HIS A 19 10.47 17.15 3.34
N TRP A 20 10.63 16.03 4.06
CA TRP A 20 9.57 15.32 4.79
C TRP A 20 10.04 15.05 6.21
N LYS A 21 9.21 15.37 7.22
CA LYS A 21 9.58 15.13 8.62
C LYS A 21 9.48 13.62 8.90
N THR A 22 10.44 13.06 9.62
CA THR A 22 10.39 11.67 10.06
C THR A 22 10.61 11.58 11.58
N GLY A 23 9.98 10.60 12.23
CA GLY A 23 10.07 10.39 13.68
C GLY A 23 9.35 9.13 14.15
N THR A 24 9.59 8.71 15.40
CA THR A 24 9.03 7.50 16.01
C THR A 24 7.51 7.57 16.17
N ASP A 25 6.98 8.75 16.52
CA ASP A 25 5.54 8.96 16.77
C ASP A 25 4.88 9.85 15.70
N GLY A 26 5.58 10.05 14.57
CA GLY A 26 5.33 11.16 13.64
C GLY A 26 4.91 10.74 12.25
N GLU A 27 5.33 11.53 11.26
CA GLU A 27 5.26 11.19 9.84
C GLU A 27 6.38 10.20 9.49
N GLY A 28 6.29 9.52 8.35
CA GLY A 28 7.29 8.53 7.94
C GLY A 28 7.22 8.17 6.46
N VAL A 29 7.96 7.16 6.05
CA VAL A 29 7.83 6.53 4.73
C VAL A 29 7.50 5.06 4.90
N GLU A 30 6.42 4.62 4.27
CA GLU A 30 6.11 3.20 4.11
C GLU A 30 6.70 2.70 2.80
N ILE A 31 7.32 1.52 2.85
CA ILE A 31 7.89 0.85 1.70
C ILE A 31 7.32 -0.56 1.57
N SER A 32 6.91 -0.95 0.37
CA SER A 32 6.39 -2.29 0.10
C SER A 32 7.00 -2.89 -1.17
N LEU A 33 7.03 -4.23 -1.20
CA LEU A 33 7.47 -5.02 -2.33
C LEU A 33 6.27 -5.82 -2.84
N ASP A 34 5.94 -5.67 -4.12
CA ASP A 34 4.86 -6.40 -4.81
C ASP A 34 3.51 -6.40 -4.10
N GLY A 35 3.16 -5.29 -3.42
CA GLY A 35 1.92 -5.19 -2.63
C GLY A 35 1.95 -5.94 -1.29
N GLY A 36 3.08 -6.51 -0.91
CA GLY A 36 3.29 -7.11 0.41
C GLY A 36 3.19 -6.08 1.55
N ARG A 37 3.18 -6.58 2.80
CA ARG A 37 3.05 -5.76 4.00
C ARG A 37 4.12 -4.65 4.03
N PRO A 38 3.74 -3.37 3.97
CA PRO A 38 4.66 -2.25 4.07
C PRO A 38 5.47 -2.26 5.36
N ARG A 39 6.70 -1.77 5.26
CA ARG A 39 7.59 -1.49 6.38
C ARG A 39 7.74 0.01 6.51
N ARG A 40 7.68 0.49 7.75
CA ARG A 40 7.88 1.90 8.05
C ARG A 40 9.36 2.21 8.21
N LEU A 41 9.80 3.29 7.59
CA LEU A 41 11.16 3.82 7.65
C LEU A 41 11.13 5.31 8.02
N THR A 42 12.13 5.72 8.80
CA THR A 42 12.42 7.14 9.06
C THR A 42 13.62 7.65 8.24
N GLY A 43 14.18 6.78 7.38
CA GLY A 43 15.31 7.01 6.49
C GLY A 43 16.23 5.79 6.42
N GLY A 44 17.23 5.83 5.53
CA GLY A 44 18.33 4.85 5.53
C GLY A 44 18.16 3.68 4.58
N THR A 45 18.52 2.48 5.05
CA THR A 45 18.54 1.25 4.24
C THR A 45 17.77 0.13 4.92
N ILE A 46 17.02 -0.64 4.14
CA ILE A 46 16.37 -1.88 4.58
C ILE A 46 16.84 -3.05 3.69
N PRO A 47 17.22 -4.21 4.25
CA PRO A 47 17.47 -5.41 3.45
C PRO A 47 16.25 -5.75 2.58
N LEU A 48 16.46 -6.07 1.30
CA LEU A 48 15.35 -6.41 0.39
C LEU A 48 14.52 -7.59 0.92
N ARG A 49 15.18 -8.58 1.53
CA ARG A 49 14.53 -9.75 2.15
C ARG A 49 13.54 -9.38 3.27
N ASP A 50 13.73 -8.26 3.96
CA ASP A 50 12.86 -7.85 5.07
C ASP A 50 11.52 -7.27 4.57
N LEU A 51 11.44 -6.98 3.26
CA LEU A 51 10.24 -6.57 2.53
C LEU A 51 9.50 -7.77 1.92
N VAL A 52 10.12 -8.95 1.83
CA VAL A 52 9.48 -10.17 1.35
C VAL A 52 8.57 -10.70 2.44
N THR A 53 7.38 -11.18 2.07
CA THR A 53 6.45 -11.84 3.00
C THR A 53 7.16 -12.99 3.72
N ALA A 54 6.97 -13.10 5.04
CA ALA A 54 7.64 -14.13 5.83
C ALA A 54 7.37 -15.54 5.29
N GLY A 55 8.43 -16.32 5.08
CA GLY A 55 8.35 -17.67 4.53
C GLY A 55 8.21 -17.72 3.00
N GLN A 56 8.21 -16.59 2.30
CA GLN A 56 8.27 -16.52 0.84
C GLN A 56 9.69 -16.19 0.37
N GLU A 57 10.02 -16.66 -0.83
CA GLU A 57 11.23 -16.28 -1.55
C GLU A 57 10.87 -15.31 -2.68
N LEU A 58 11.81 -14.43 -3.04
CA LEU A 58 11.63 -13.54 -4.18
C LEU A 58 11.90 -14.32 -5.48
N SER A 59 10.83 -14.67 -6.19
CA SER A 59 10.90 -15.45 -7.43
C SER A 59 11.64 -14.71 -8.55
N PRO A 60 12.21 -15.40 -9.54
CA PRO A 60 12.66 -14.75 -10.78
C PRO A 60 11.51 -14.03 -11.48
N GLY A 61 11.78 -12.85 -12.05
CA GLY A 61 10.76 -12.07 -12.76
C GLY A 61 10.84 -10.57 -12.52
N ALA A 62 9.76 -9.86 -12.87
CA ALA A 62 9.62 -8.43 -12.64
C ALA A 62 8.95 -8.15 -11.29
N HIS A 63 9.47 -7.18 -10.57
CA HIS A 63 9.01 -6.78 -9.24
C HIS A 63 8.83 -5.27 -9.16
N PHE A 64 8.02 -4.85 -8.20
CA PHE A 64 7.70 -3.46 -7.92
C PHE A 64 8.00 -3.12 -6.47
N LEU A 65 8.82 -2.11 -6.29
CA LEU A 65 9.07 -1.49 -5.01
C LEU A 65 8.30 -0.17 -4.95
N SER A 66 7.39 -0.03 -3.99
CA SER A 66 6.66 1.21 -3.77
C SER A 66 7.12 1.88 -2.48
N ALA A 67 7.18 3.20 -2.48
CA ALA A 67 7.44 4.00 -1.29
C ALA A 67 6.43 5.14 -1.21
N ALA A 68 5.93 5.45 -0.02
CA ALA A 68 4.94 6.49 0.20
C ALA A 68 5.23 7.24 1.50
N ALA A 69 5.25 8.56 1.42
CA ALA A 69 5.23 9.41 2.59
C ALA A 69 3.87 9.26 3.29
N ILE A 70 3.90 8.96 4.58
CA ILE A 70 2.73 8.77 5.43
C ILE A 70 2.69 9.81 6.54
N ARG A 71 1.49 10.24 6.89
CA ARG A 71 1.22 11.13 8.01
C ARG A 71 1.19 10.36 9.33
N SER A 72 1.13 11.08 10.46
CA SER A 72 1.04 10.48 11.79
C SER A 72 -0.23 9.66 12.02
N ASP A 73 -1.30 9.94 11.26
CA ASP A 73 -2.54 9.17 11.27
C ASP A 73 -2.51 7.92 10.36
N GLY A 74 -1.36 7.64 9.73
CA GLY A 74 -1.18 6.52 8.80
C GLY A 74 -1.70 6.77 7.38
N THR A 75 -2.29 7.93 7.09
CA THR A 75 -2.76 8.26 5.74
C THR A 75 -1.62 8.65 4.82
N ILE A 76 -1.80 8.43 3.52
CA ILE A 76 -0.82 8.82 2.51
C ILE A 76 -0.79 10.35 2.41
N ALA A 77 0.41 10.92 2.45
CA ALA A 77 0.64 12.30 2.15
C ALA A 77 0.23 12.60 0.69
N ARG A 78 -0.57 13.64 0.48
CA ARG A 78 -1.03 14.03 -0.86
C ARG A 78 -0.43 15.38 -1.20
N ALA A 79 0.14 15.50 -2.39
CA ALA A 79 0.62 16.77 -2.89
C ALA A 79 -0.58 17.70 -3.15
N PRO A 80 -0.65 18.90 -2.55
CA PRO A 80 -1.74 19.83 -2.79
C PRO A 80 -1.67 20.48 -4.19
N LYS A 81 -0.55 20.31 -4.91
CA LYS A 81 -0.33 20.89 -6.24
C LYS A 81 0.34 19.89 -7.19
N PRO A 82 0.04 19.93 -8.50
CA PRO A 82 0.61 19.06 -9.52
C PRO A 82 2.14 19.13 -9.68
N THR A 83 2.78 20.16 -9.11
CA THR A 83 4.21 20.46 -9.30
C THR A 83 5.11 19.93 -8.18
N SER A 84 4.55 19.36 -7.11
CA SER A 84 5.36 18.72 -6.07
C SER A 84 5.93 17.42 -6.61
N LEU A 85 7.20 17.13 -6.30
CA LEU A 85 7.72 15.76 -6.35
C LEU A 85 6.69 14.88 -5.62
N ALA A 86 6.18 13.85 -6.32
CA ALA A 86 5.09 13.05 -5.79
C ALA A 86 5.52 12.47 -4.43
N PRO A 87 4.70 12.57 -3.37
CA PRO A 87 5.01 12.00 -2.05
C PRO A 87 4.98 10.46 -2.05
N TRP A 88 5.11 9.84 -3.22
CA TRP A 88 5.21 8.41 -3.42
C TRP A 88 6.08 8.11 -4.66
N ALA A 89 6.65 6.92 -4.70
CA ALA A 89 7.46 6.42 -5.80
C ALA A 89 7.12 4.95 -6.08
N LEU A 90 7.28 4.53 -7.33
CA LEU A 90 7.20 3.13 -7.75
C LEU A 90 8.37 2.82 -8.68
N ILE A 91 9.17 1.83 -8.30
CA ILE A 91 10.34 1.39 -9.04
C ILE A 91 10.12 -0.04 -9.48
N ARG A 92 10.31 -0.29 -10.78
CA ARG A 92 10.34 -1.64 -11.33
C ARG A 92 11.77 -2.18 -11.39
N PHE A 93 11.97 -3.39 -10.91
CA PHE A 93 13.22 -4.13 -11.05
C PHE A 93 12.97 -5.59 -11.45
N TRP A 94 14.03 -6.32 -11.77
CA TRP A 94 13.97 -7.72 -12.18
C TRP A 94 14.88 -8.56 -11.31
N VAL A 95 14.48 -9.78 -10.99
CA VAL A 95 15.32 -10.84 -10.41
C VAL A 95 15.58 -11.87 -11.50
N GLY A 96 16.86 -12.15 -11.81
CA GLY A 96 17.23 -13.06 -12.89
C GLY A 96 17.31 -12.36 -14.25
N ALA A 97 16.79 -13.00 -15.30
CA ALA A 97 16.81 -12.43 -16.63
C ALA A 97 15.88 -11.22 -16.74
N ARG A 98 16.32 -10.18 -17.43
CA ARG A 98 15.43 -9.09 -17.81
C ARG A 98 14.49 -9.61 -18.89
N GLY A 99 13.19 -9.64 -18.60
CA GLY A 99 12.17 -9.90 -19.62
C GLY A 99 12.09 -8.77 -20.65
N GLU A 100 11.27 -8.94 -21.67
CA GLU A 100 10.96 -7.86 -22.62
C GLU A 100 10.40 -6.64 -21.89
N ARG A 101 10.71 -5.45 -22.42
CA ARG A 101 10.25 -4.19 -21.82
C ARG A 101 8.78 -3.98 -22.16
N GLU A 102 7.91 -4.59 -21.37
CA GLU A 102 6.47 -4.36 -21.43
C GLU A 102 6.08 -3.09 -20.66
N ASP A 103 5.04 -2.41 -21.13
CA ASP A 103 4.34 -1.38 -20.36
C ASP A 103 3.87 -2.01 -19.03
N PRO A 104 4.23 -1.45 -17.86
CA PRO A 104 3.78 -1.98 -16.58
C PRO A 104 2.26 -2.01 -16.41
N GLY A 105 1.51 -1.26 -17.24
CA GLY A 105 0.06 -1.10 -17.16
C GLY A 105 -0.40 -0.38 -15.89
N PRO A 106 -1.69 -0.04 -15.79
CA PRO A 106 -2.26 0.51 -14.57
C PRO A 106 -2.00 -0.39 -13.36
N LYS A 107 -1.77 0.21 -12.19
CA LYS A 107 -1.65 -0.51 -10.92
C LYS A 107 -2.37 0.24 -9.81
N VAL A 108 -2.79 -0.50 -8.80
CA VAL A 108 -3.26 0.03 -7.53
C VAL A 108 -2.60 -0.76 -6.42
N ILE A 109 -2.17 -0.09 -5.35
CA ILE A 109 -1.58 -0.73 -4.17
C ILE A 109 -2.40 -0.30 -2.96
N VAL A 110 -2.94 -1.24 -2.20
CA VAL A 110 -3.63 -0.95 -0.93
C VAL A 110 -2.58 -0.73 0.15
N LEU A 111 -2.48 0.50 0.66
CA LEU A 111 -1.61 0.82 1.79
C LEU A 111 -2.34 0.78 3.12
N GLN A 112 -3.61 1.13 3.16
CA GLN A 112 -4.46 0.97 4.34
C GLN A 112 -5.80 0.39 3.90
N PRO A 113 -6.45 -0.44 4.73
CA PRO A 113 -6.10 -0.76 6.11
C PRO A 113 -5.16 -1.98 6.23
N GLN A 114 -4.53 -2.18 7.38
CA GLN A 114 -3.64 -3.33 7.61
C GLN A 114 -3.72 -3.91 9.02
N GLY A 115 -3.51 -5.23 9.11
CA GLY A 115 -3.31 -5.92 10.38
C GLY A 115 -4.58 -6.01 11.22
N THR A 116 -4.44 -5.83 12.53
CA THR A 116 -5.50 -6.03 13.51
C THR A 116 -5.83 -4.73 14.23
N TYR A 117 -7.11 -4.36 14.22
CA TYR A 117 -7.65 -3.19 14.90
C TYR A 117 -8.31 -3.64 16.20
N ASN A 118 -7.59 -3.47 17.32
CA ASN A 118 -8.09 -3.79 18.66
C ASN A 118 -8.75 -2.58 19.31
N GLY A 119 -9.81 -2.83 20.08
CA GLY A 119 -10.54 -1.81 20.82
C GLY A 119 -11.53 -1.01 19.95
N GLU A 120 -12.51 -0.41 20.62
CA GLU A 120 -13.61 0.29 19.97
C GLU A 120 -13.17 1.50 19.14
N ALA A 121 -12.20 2.29 19.63
CA ALA A 121 -11.70 3.46 18.92
C ALA A 121 -11.05 3.10 17.56
N SER A 122 -10.19 2.07 17.56
CA SER A 122 -9.50 1.59 16.35
C SER A 122 -10.48 0.98 15.35
N ALA A 123 -11.48 0.24 15.83
CA ALA A 123 -12.53 -0.37 15.00
C ALA A 123 -13.40 0.66 14.26
N ASN A 124 -13.52 1.87 14.80
CA ASN A 124 -14.28 2.97 14.20
C ASN A 124 -13.40 3.96 13.39
N GLY A 125 -12.09 3.70 13.30
CA GLY A 125 -11.10 4.62 12.71
C GLY A 125 -10.27 4.01 11.57
N ALA A 126 -10.63 2.83 11.05
CA ALA A 126 -9.88 2.23 9.94
C ALA A 126 -10.04 3.06 8.66
N PHE A 127 -8.93 3.41 8.01
CA PHE A 127 -8.93 4.09 6.72
C PHE A 127 -8.64 3.11 5.59
N VAL A 128 -9.33 3.25 4.47
CA VAL A 128 -8.88 2.71 3.19
C VAL A 128 -8.10 3.79 2.47
N ASP A 129 -6.84 3.52 2.17
CA ASP A 129 -6.00 4.39 1.37
C ASP A 129 -5.15 3.54 0.42
N CYS A 130 -5.11 3.92 -0.85
CA CYS A 130 -4.44 3.15 -1.89
C CYS A 130 -3.72 4.07 -2.87
N LEU A 131 -2.71 3.57 -3.58
CA LEU A 131 -1.93 4.33 -4.56
C LEU A 131 -2.26 3.87 -5.98
N PRO A 132 -2.93 4.69 -6.79
CA PRO A 132 -3.03 4.45 -8.21
C PRO A 132 -1.71 4.82 -8.90
N PHE A 133 -1.19 3.93 -9.75
CA PHE A 133 -0.03 4.15 -10.59
C PHE A 133 -0.40 3.94 -12.06
N TYR A 134 0.22 4.75 -12.93
CA TYR A 134 0.05 4.69 -14.38
C TYR A 134 -1.41 4.85 -14.85
N ALA A 135 -2.28 5.42 -14.00
CA ALA A 135 -3.64 5.81 -14.31
C ALA A 135 -4.09 6.92 -13.36
N ALA A 136 -4.72 7.98 -13.87
CA ALA A 136 -5.27 9.05 -13.04
C ALA A 136 -6.73 8.78 -12.68
N VAL A 137 -7.03 8.68 -11.38
CA VAL A 137 -8.41 8.57 -10.89
C VAL A 137 -9.20 9.85 -11.21
N GLY A 138 -10.39 9.69 -11.78
CA GLY A 138 -11.27 10.78 -12.21
C GLY A 138 -11.01 11.30 -13.62
N ARG A 139 -9.88 10.94 -14.23
CA ARG A 139 -9.54 11.30 -15.62
C ARG A 139 -9.52 10.08 -16.53
N ASP A 140 -8.81 9.03 -16.12
CA ASP A 140 -8.57 7.83 -16.92
C ASP A 140 -9.38 6.62 -16.43
N ALA A 141 -9.67 6.60 -15.13
CA ALA A 141 -10.34 5.50 -14.43
C ALA A 141 -11.08 5.99 -13.18
N GLU A 142 -12.00 5.18 -12.68
CA GLU A 142 -12.60 5.33 -11.35
C GLU A 142 -11.90 4.39 -10.36
N LEU A 143 -11.86 4.78 -9.09
CA LEU A 143 -11.40 3.92 -8.02
C LEU A 143 -12.61 3.30 -7.31
N ARG A 144 -12.77 1.98 -7.42
CA ARG A 144 -13.81 1.21 -6.74
C ARG A 144 -13.21 0.56 -5.49
N VAL A 145 -13.83 0.80 -4.34
CA VAL A 145 -13.46 0.23 -3.05
C VAL A 145 -14.58 -0.70 -2.59
N ARG A 146 -14.25 -1.96 -2.30
CA ARG A 146 -15.19 -2.95 -1.77
C ARG A 146 -14.70 -3.46 -0.43
N VAL A 147 -15.64 -3.61 0.51
CA VAL A 147 -15.37 -4.18 1.84
C VAL A 147 -16.35 -5.33 2.08
N ARG A 148 -15.81 -6.50 2.44
CA ARG A 148 -16.59 -7.73 2.66
C ARG A 148 -16.08 -8.45 3.90
N GLY A 149 -16.96 -8.92 4.77
CA GLY A 149 -16.58 -9.67 5.97
C GLY A 149 -17.52 -9.45 7.14
N ALA A 150 -17.57 -10.39 8.09
CA ALA A 150 -18.38 -10.30 9.32
C ALA A 150 -19.84 -9.80 9.10
N GLY A 151 -20.51 -10.31 8.07
CA GLY A 151 -21.88 -9.91 7.72
C GLY A 151 -22.03 -8.55 7.00
N ARG A 152 -20.93 -7.81 6.80
CA ARG A 152 -20.90 -6.55 6.05
C ARG A 152 -20.50 -6.77 4.59
N LYS A 153 -21.22 -6.10 3.70
CA LYS A 153 -20.87 -5.96 2.28
C LYS A 153 -21.12 -4.53 1.84
N GLY A 154 -20.08 -3.84 1.41
CA GLY A 154 -20.16 -2.45 0.96
C GLY A 154 -19.32 -2.20 -0.28
N GLU A 155 -19.76 -1.24 -1.08
CA GLU A 155 -19.03 -0.73 -2.23
C GLU A 155 -19.12 0.80 -2.27
N ARG A 156 -18.02 1.43 -2.68
CA ARG A 156 -17.92 2.86 -2.96
C ARG A 156 -17.14 3.06 -4.26
N VAL A 157 -17.58 4.02 -5.06
CA VAL A 157 -16.87 4.46 -6.26
C VAL A 157 -16.39 5.88 -6.01
N LEU A 158 -15.11 6.12 -6.26
CA LEU A 158 -14.43 7.39 -6.04
C LEU A 158 -14.00 7.94 -7.40
N SER A 159 -14.53 9.11 -7.74
CA SER A 159 -14.15 9.91 -8.91
C SER A 159 -12.94 10.80 -8.67
N SER A 160 -12.40 10.79 -7.44
CA SER A 160 -11.16 11.48 -7.07
C SER A 160 -10.38 10.62 -6.08
N TRP A 161 -9.06 10.64 -6.18
CA TRP A 161 -8.21 9.88 -5.28
C TRP A 161 -8.13 10.52 -3.88
N GLN A 162 -8.76 9.88 -2.89
CA GLN A 162 -8.87 10.34 -1.51
C GLN A 162 -9.01 9.13 -0.56
N PRO A 163 -8.66 9.27 0.74
CA PRO A 163 -8.84 8.19 1.70
C PRO A 163 -10.33 8.03 2.03
N LEU A 164 -10.74 6.81 2.36
CA LEU A 164 -12.10 6.47 2.77
C LEU A 164 -12.10 5.96 4.22
N ALA A 165 -12.84 6.62 5.11
CA ALA A 165 -13.01 6.12 6.47
C ALA A 165 -14.03 4.97 6.51
N LEU A 166 -13.64 3.84 7.10
CA LEU A 166 -14.53 2.76 7.50
C LEU A 166 -14.96 2.98 8.95
N ARG A 167 -16.27 3.10 9.16
CA ARG A 167 -16.86 3.33 10.47
C ARG A 167 -17.72 2.15 10.88
N GLU A 168 -17.82 1.93 12.20
CA GLU A 168 -18.73 0.95 12.79
C GLU A 168 -18.51 -0.47 12.23
N LEU A 169 -17.24 -0.87 12.08
CA LEU A 169 -16.94 -2.25 11.72
C LEU A 169 -17.23 -3.15 12.94
N PRO A 170 -18.05 -4.21 12.79
CA PRO A 170 -18.20 -5.21 13.84
C PRO A 170 -16.90 -6.01 14.02
N SER A 171 -16.77 -6.73 15.13
CA SER A 171 -15.66 -7.68 15.30
C SER A 171 -15.71 -8.77 14.23
N GLY A 172 -14.55 -9.13 13.68
CA GLY A 172 -14.38 -10.17 12.67
C GLY A 172 -13.35 -9.79 11.60
N ASP A 173 -13.21 -10.68 10.61
CA ASP A 173 -12.28 -10.50 9.51
C ASP A 173 -12.95 -9.86 8.30
N PHE A 174 -12.22 -8.96 7.64
CA PHE A 174 -12.67 -8.24 6.44
C PHE A 174 -11.61 -8.28 5.35
N THR A 175 -12.09 -8.41 4.11
CA THR A 175 -11.31 -8.13 2.90
C THR A 175 -11.68 -6.76 2.38
N VAL A 176 -10.67 -5.94 2.13
CA VAL A 176 -10.77 -4.62 1.50
C VAL A 176 -10.09 -4.71 0.15
N GLU A 177 -10.86 -4.51 -0.92
CA GLU A 177 -10.40 -4.54 -2.31
C GLU A 177 -10.46 -3.12 -2.89
N CYS A 178 -9.36 -2.69 -3.51
CA CYS A 178 -9.31 -1.48 -4.33
C CYS A 178 -9.10 -1.88 -5.79
N ALA A 179 -9.94 -1.37 -6.68
CA ALA A 179 -9.86 -1.65 -8.12
C ALA A 179 -9.90 -0.34 -8.92
N LEU A 180 -9.01 -0.22 -9.90
CA LEU A 180 -9.13 0.79 -10.95
C LEU A 180 -10.05 0.26 -12.04
N VAL A 181 -11.04 1.05 -12.41
CA VAL A 181 -12.09 0.66 -13.35
C VAL A 181 -12.14 1.67 -14.50
N LYS A 182 -12.10 1.20 -15.75
CA LYS A 182 -12.25 2.02 -16.96
C LYS A 182 -13.42 1.50 -17.78
N GLY A 183 -14.52 2.26 -17.79
CA GLY A 183 -15.81 1.74 -18.26
C GLY A 183 -16.29 0.61 -17.35
N ASP A 184 -16.55 -0.57 -17.90
CA ASP A 184 -16.93 -1.75 -17.12
C ASP A 184 -15.74 -2.68 -16.78
N ALA A 185 -14.55 -2.36 -17.30
CA ALA A 185 -13.36 -3.21 -17.13
C ALA A 185 -12.56 -2.84 -15.89
N VAL A 186 -12.26 -3.83 -15.05
CA VAL A 186 -11.23 -3.71 -14.00
C VAL A 186 -9.87 -3.79 -14.69
N ILE A 187 -9.09 -2.70 -14.61
CA ILE A 187 -7.77 -2.59 -15.26
C ILE A 187 -6.60 -2.78 -14.29
N ALA A 188 -6.86 -2.68 -12.99
CA ALA A 188 -5.94 -3.05 -11.92
C ALA A 188 -6.73 -3.31 -10.64
N GLN A 189 -6.23 -4.20 -9.78
CA GLN A 189 -6.81 -4.44 -8.46
C GLN A 189 -5.75 -4.89 -7.47
N ASP A 190 -6.00 -4.59 -6.19
CA ASP A 190 -5.23 -5.08 -5.06
C ASP A 190 -6.14 -5.19 -3.83
N GLN A 191 -5.77 -6.02 -2.87
CA GLN A 191 -6.58 -6.28 -1.69
C GLN A 191 -5.75 -6.45 -0.42
N ALA A 192 -6.35 -6.06 0.71
CA ALA A 192 -5.81 -6.31 2.04
C ALA A 192 -6.86 -7.03 2.90
N THR A 193 -6.38 -7.83 3.85
CA THR A 193 -7.21 -8.41 4.90
C THR A 193 -6.91 -7.74 6.22
N ILE A 194 -7.97 -7.44 6.97
CA ILE A 194 -7.88 -6.91 8.33
C ILE A 194 -8.74 -7.70 9.28
N THR A 195 -8.34 -7.70 10.54
CA THR A 195 -9.15 -8.23 11.64
C THR A 195 -9.56 -7.07 12.54
N VAL A 196 -10.84 -7.00 12.89
CA VAL A 196 -11.36 -6.06 13.88
C VAL A 196 -11.70 -6.85 15.13
N ASN A 197 -11.18 -6.43 16.28
CA ASN A 197 -11.52 -7.01 17.57
C ASN A 197 -11.87 -5.90 18.55
N ARG A 198 -13.16 -5.58 18.65
CA ARG A 198 -13.65 -4.47 19.48
C ARG A 198 -13.41 -4.70 20.97
N ASP A 199 -13.37 -5.95 21.39
CA ASP A 199 -13.28 -6.35 22.80
C ASP A 199 -11.84 -6.60 23.26
N ALA A 200 -10.88 -6.67 22.34
CA ALA A 200 -9.48 -6.80 22.68
C ALA A 200 -8.91 -5.47 23.23
N PRO A 201 -8.02 -5.54 24.25
CA PRO A 201 -7.31 -4.37 24.70
C PRO A 201 -6.44 -3.79 23.57
N VAL A 202 -6.36 -2.46 23.50
CA VAL A 202 -5.38 -1.78 22.67
C VAL A 202 -4.01 -2.09 23.25
N LYS A 203 -3.15 -2.80 22.50
CA LYS A 203 -1.75 -2.93 22.89
C LYS A 203 -1.10 -1.56 22.71
N SER A 204 -0.67 -0.95 23.81
CA SER A 204 0.29 0.14 23.77
C SER A 204 1.66 -0.49 23.48
N ASP A 205 2.16 -0.31 22.27
CA ASP A 205 3.57 -0.57 21.95
C ASP A 205 4.47 0.47 22.63
#